data_AF-A0A9E5THB7-F1
#
_entry.id   AF-A0A9E5THB7-F1
#
_cell.length_a   1.000
_cell.length_b   1.000
_cell.length_c   1.000
_cell.angle_alpha   90.00
_cell.angle_beta   90.00
_cell.angle_gamma   90.00
#
_symmetry.space_group_name_H-M   'P 1'
#
loop_
_entity.id
_entity.type
_entity.pdbx_description
1 polymer ?
#
loop_
_entity_poly.entity_id
_entity_poly.type
_entity_poly.pdbx_seq_one_letter_code
_entity_poly.pdbx_strand_id
1 'polypeptide(L)'
;LRWKVRGSPTVRTPMDVPILCLLVTVPVAVWASALPQESLRKLLGILLGVAFFYGVANTSRTRGWVWFWTLLLVAIGVGISALSLFGTDWASYKILPVQPIYQRLPRLIHNVTTYGEGGFHPNEVGGTLALLVPVSLATCLALGSRNPHLSAAIAPHVAAVPWEKSTRGGVRKLFSRRSILVLSALAFALTAAVFVLTQSRSAYIGVAVGLVVLGASRSRWFLVALLVVTVVAL
;
A
#
# COMPACT_ATOMS: atom_id res chain seq x y z
N LEU A 1 14.90 25.70 -8.05
CA LEU A 1 15.48 25.16 -6.80
C LEU A 1 14.75 25.74 -5.58
N ARG A 2 13.89 24.97 -4.91
CA ARG A 2 13.08 25.41 -3.74
C ARG A 2 13.91 25.96 -2.58
N TRP A 3 15.15 25.47 -2.42
CA TRP A 3 16.10 25.94 -1.42
C TRP A 3 16.33 27.46 -1.49
N LYS A 4 16.45 28.02 -2.70
CA LYS A 4 16.61 29.47 -2.90
C LYS A 4 15.35 30.30 -2.62
N VAL A 5 14.16 29.68 -2.57
CA VAL A 5 12.87 30.39 -2.48
C VAL A 5 12.17 30.18 -1.13
N ARG A 6 12.38 29.04 -0.46
CA ARG A 6 11.68 28.68 0.78
C ARG A 6 12.60 28.24 1.93
N GLY A 7 13.92 28.22 1.72
CA GLY A 7 14.90 27.84 2.75
C GLY A 7 14.92 26.34 3.12
N SER A 8 13.99 25.52 2.62
CA SER A 8 13.97 24.07 2.85
C SER A 8 14.03 23.26 1.54
N PRO A 9 14.79 22.15 1.52
CA PRO A 9 14.87 21.27 0.34
C PRO A 9 13.57 20.47 0.13
N THR A 10 12.87 20.09 1.19
CA THR A 10 11.66 19.25 1.15
C THR A 10 10.53 19.81 2.04
N VAL A 11 9.33 19.22 1.94
CA VAL A 11 8.22 19.44 2.89
C VAL A 11 8.53 18.63 4.16
N ARG A 12 8.28 19.22 5.34
CA ARG A 12 8.42 18.52 6.62
C ARG A 12 7.35 17.44 6.76
N THR A 13 7.75 16.21 7.06
CA THR A 13 6.84 15.09 7.29
C THR A 13 7.10 14.49 8.68
N PRO A 14 6.11 13.84 9.32
CA PRO A 14 6.35 13.13 10.58
C PRO A 14 7.34 11.96 10.41
N MET A 15 7.62 11.54 9.17
CA MET A 15 8.56 10.48 8.85
C MET A 15 10.01 10.98 8.71
N ASP A 16 10.28 12.28 8.82
CA ASP A 16 11.62 12.84 8.63
C ASP A 16 12.62 12.25 9.63
N VAL A 17 12.21 12.09 10.91
CA VAL A 17 13.06 11.50 11.96
C VAL A 17 13.31 10.00 11.72
N PRO A 18 12.28 9.14 11.51
CA PRO A 18 12.49 7.75 11.13
C PRO A 18 13.39 7.57 9.89
N ILE A 19 13.20 8.38 8.85
CA ILE A 19 14.02 8.33 7.63
C ILE A 19 15.46 8.73 7.95
N LEU A 20 15.69 9.75 8.78
CA LEU A 20 17.04 10.15 9.18
C LEU A 20 17.74 9.04 9.96
N CYS A 21 17.06 8.43 10.93
CA CYS A 21 17.59 7.27 11.67
C CYS A 21 17.95 6.13 10.71
N LEU A 22 17.09 5.84 9.73
CA LEU A 22 17.35 4.84 8.71
C LEU A 22 18.58 5.21 7.86
N LEU A 23 18.68 6.45 7.39
CA LEU A 23 19.80 6.92 6.57
C LEU A 23 21.13 6.94 7.33
N VAL A 24 21.12 7.07 8.66
CA VAL A 24 22.32 6.98 9.50
C VAL A 24 22.71 5.52 9.75
N THR A 25 21.74 4.63 9.98
CA THR A 25 22.00 3.21 10.29
C THR A 25 22.42 2.38 9.07
N VAL A 26 21.90 2.70 7.89
CA VAL A 26 22.16 1.94 6.66
C VAL A 26 23.65 1.96 6.24
N PRO A 27 24.37 3.10 6.23
CA PRO A 27 25.80 3.12 5.97
C PRO A 27 26.61 2.25 6.94
N VAL A 28 26.24 2.25 8.23
CA VAL A 28 26.88 1.39 9.24
C VAL A 28 26.68 -0.09 8.91
N ALA A 29 25.47 -0.47 8.50
CA ALA A 29 25.16 -1.83 8.07
C ALA A 29 25.92 -2.24 6.80
N VAL A 30 26.09 -1.32 5.83
CA VAL A 30 26.89 -1.59 4.62
C VAL A 30 28.37 -1.72 4.96
N TRP A 31 28.90 -0.88 5.84
CA TRP A 31 30.29 -0.94 6.28
C TRP A 31 30.62 -2.24 7.02
N ALA A 32 29.68 -2.73 7.85
CA ALA A 32 29.83 -3.99 8.56
C ALA A 32 29.56 -5.25 7.71
N SER A 33 29.12 -5.09 6.45
CA SER A 33 28.70 -6.23 5.63
C SER A 33 29.86 -6.96 4.97
N ALA A 34 29.86 -8.28 5.09
CA ALA A 34 30.85 -9.16 4.45
C ALA A 34 30.74 -9.21 2.91
N LEU A 35 29.61 -8.76 2.34
CA LEU A 35 29.37 -8.74 0.90
C LEU A 35 28.96 -7.32 0.46
N PRO A 36 29.94 -6.42 0.22
CA PRO A 36 29.68 -5.01 -0.06
C PRO A 36 28.85 -4.78 -1.32
N GLN A 37 29.04 -5.59 -2.36
CA GLN A 37 28.36 -5.43 -3.65
C GLN A 37 26.84 -5.67 -3.55
N GLU A 38 26.41 -6.71 -2.84
CA GLU A 38 24.98 -6.97 -2.61
C GLU A 38 24.35 -5.95 -1.66
N SER A 39 25.12 -5.48 -0.69
CA SER A 39 24.68 -4.48 0.28
C SER A 39 24.50 -3.10 -0.36
N LEU A 40 25.33 -2.77 -1.35
CA LEU A 40 25.21 -1.53 -2.13
C LEU A 40 23.91 -1.49 -2.93
N ARG A 41 23.51 -2.60 -3.57
CA ARG A 41 22.23 -2.68 -4.31
C ARG A 41 21.04 -2.41 -3.39
N LYS A 42 21.06 -2.96 -2.18
CA LYS A 42 20.03 -2.69 -1.16
C LYS A 42 20.05 -1.23 -0.71
N LEU A 43 21.23 -0.65 -0.48
CA LEU A 43 21.37 0.77 -0.12
C LEU A 43 20.80 1.68 -1.22
N LEU A 44 21.09 1.41 -2.49
CA LEU A 44 20.53 2.16 -3.62
C LEU A 44 19.00 2.05 -3.67
N GLY A 45 18.45 0.85 -3.42
CA GLY A 45 17.01 0.64 -3.31
C GLY A 45 16.37 1.48 -2.19
N ILE A 46 17.02 1.56 -1.04
CA ILE A 46 16.59 2.39 0.09
C ILE A 46 16.62 3.88 -0.28
N LEU A 47 17.73 4.35 -0.87
CA LEU A 47 17.87 5.74 -1.29
C LEU A 47 16.81 6.12 -2.33
N LEU A 48 16.55 5.23 -3.30
CA LEU A 48 15.50 5.40 -4.28
C LEU A 48 14.12 5.46 -3.62
N GLY A 49 13.85 4.60 -2.65
CA GLY A 49 12.61 4.61 -1.87
C GLY A 49 12.41 5.93 -1.11
N VAL A 50 13.44 6.45 -0.47
CA VAL A 50 13.42 7.75 0.22
C VAL A 50 13.18 8.90 -0.77
N ALA A 51 13.89 8.89 -1.90
CA ALA A 51 13.71 9.88 -2.96
C ALA A 51 12.28 9.85 -3.53
N PHE A 52 11.74 8.66 -3.77
CA PHE A 52 10.37 8.45 -4.21
C PHE A 52 9.36 8.95 -3.17
N PHE A 53 9.54 8.61 -1.90
CA PHE A 53 8.70 9.10 -0.80
C PHE A 53 8.63 10.63 -0.77
N TYR A 54 9.78 11.31 -0.78
CA TYR A 54 9.79 12.78 -0.78
C TYR A 54 9.27 13.36 -2.11
N GLY A 55 9.42 12.67 -3.24
CA GLY A 55 8.79 13.04 -4.51
C GLY A 55 7.26 13.06 -4.41
N VAL A 56 6.68 11.99 -3.85
CA VAL A 56 5.24 11.88 -3.57
C VAL A 56 4.80 12.94 -2.56
N ALA A 57 5.52 13.09 -1.44
CA ALA A 57 5.18 14.07 -0.40
C ALA A 57 5.23 15.52 -0.92
N ASN A 58 6.22 15.83 -1.77
CA ASN A 58 6.38 17.17 -2.32
C ASN A 58 5.31 17.53 -3.36
N THR A 59 4.77 16.54 -4.09
CA THR A 59 3.71 16.71 -5.10
C THR A 59 2.31 16.65 -4.49
N SER A 60 2.12 15.90 -3.40
CA SER A 60 0.84 15.70 -2.69
C SER A 60 0.35 16.90 -1.87
N ARG A 61 0.61 18.13 -2.32
CA ARG A 61 0.18 19.35 -1.61
C ARG A 61 -1.24 19.76 -1.92
N THR A 62 -1.71 19.42 -3.11
CA THR A 62 -3.10 19.64 -3.46
C THR A 62 -3.87 18.36 -3.25
N ARG A 63 -5.15 18.54 -2.98
CA ARG A 63 -6.10 17.46 -2.77
C ARG A 63 -6.14 16.48 -3.94
N GLY A 64 -5.98 16.97 -5.16
CA GLY A 64 -5.88 16.17 -6.38
C GLY A 64 -4.71 15.20 -6.41
N TRP A 65 -3.51 15.71 -6.12
CA TRP A 65 -2.31 14.88 -6.11
C TRP A 65 -2.36 13.79 -5.03
N VAL A 66 -2.93 14.11 -3.85
CA VAL A 66 -3.18 13.09 -2.81
C VAL A 66 -4.05 11.96 -3.35
N TRP A 67 -5.16 12.29 -4.02
CA TRP A 67 -6.04 11.30 -4.62
C TRP A 67 -5.40 10.54 -5.78
N PHE A 68 -4.64 11.22 -6.63
CA PHE A 68 -3.88 10.58 -7.72
C PHE A 68 -2.93 9.51 -7.16
N TRP A 69 -2.09 9.85 -6.19
CA TRP A 69 -1.16 8.91 -5.58
C TRP A 69 -1.88 7.79 -4.82
N THR A 70 -3.00 8.10 -4.16
CA THR A 70 -3.83 7.09 -3.48
C THR A 70 -4.40 6.07 -4.49
N LEU A 71 -5.01 6.54 -5.57
CA LEU A 71 -5.57 5.68 -6.62
C LEU A 71 -4.47 4.90 -7.35
N LEU A 72 -3.30 5.50 -7.56
CA LEU A 72 -2.15 4.81 -8.13
C LEU A 72 -1.67 3.68 -7.21
N LEU A 73 -1.59 3.90 -5.90
CA LEU A 73 -1.23 2.85 -4.93
C LEU A 73 -2.28 1.72 -4.90
N VAL A 74 -3.57 2.05 -5.00
CA VAL A 74 -4.64 1.05 -5.11
C VAL A 74 -4.50 0.25 -6.40
N ALA A 75 -4.23 0.91 -7.54
CA ALA A 75 -4.02 0.25 -8.82
C ALA A 75 -2.78 -0.67 -8.80
N ILE A 76 -1.68 -0.22 -8.18
CA ILE A 76 -0.49 -1.06 -7.95
C ILE A 76 -0.85 -2.27 -7.08
N GLY A 77 -1.65 -2.10 -6.02
CA GLY A 77 -2.12 -3.21 -5.19
C GLY A 77 -2.92 -4.24 -5.96
N VAL A 78 -3.82 -3.80 -6.86
CA VAL A 78 -4.56 -4.68 -7.76
C VAL A 78 -3.59 -5.43 -8.69
N GLY A 79 -2.64 -4.73 -9.30
CA GLY A 79 -1.63 -5.34 -10.17
C GLY A 79 -0.79 -6.40 -9.44
N ILE A 80 -0.27 -6.08 -8.26
CA ILE A 80 0.47 -7.02 -7.41
C ILE A 80 -0.41 -8.21 -7.02
N SER A 81 -1.67 -7.97 -6.65
CA SER A 81 -2.58 -9.05 -6.26
C SER A 81 -2.88 -10.00 -7.42
N ALA A 82 -3.13 -9.45 -8.62
CA ALA A 82 -3.35 -10.25 -9.82
C ALA A 82 -2.11 -11.06 -10.19
N LEU A 83 -0.93 -10.45 -10.22
CA LEU A 83 0.34 -11.14 -10.49
C LEU A 83 0.63 -12.22 -9.45
N SER A 84 0.37 -11.92 -8.18
CA SER A 84 0.59 -12.86 -7.08
C SER A 84 -0.38 -14.03 -7.14
N LEU A 85 -1.62 -13.83 -7.58
CA LEU A 85 -2.60 -14.92 -7.70
C LEU A 85 -2.09 -16.06 -8.59
N PHE A 86 -1.41 -15.69 -9.68
CA PHE A 86 -0.91 -16.62 -10.70
C PHE A 86 0.59 -16.95 -10.61
N GLY A 87 1.33 -16.23 -9.78
CA GLY A 87 2.79 -16.36 -9.66
C GLY A 87 3.31 -16.67 -8.27
N THR A 88 2.47 -16.72 -7.23
CA THR A 88 2.90 -17.10 -5.88
C THR A 88 3.02 -18.61 -5.76
N ASP A 89 4.09 -19.07 -5.12
CA ASP A 89 4.19 -20.47 -4.73
C ASP A 89 3.41 -20.72 -3.43
N TRP A 90 2.14 -21.13 -3.60
CA TRP A 90 1.22 -21.39 -2.50
C TRP A 90 1.65 -22.63 -1.70
N ALA A 91 2.43 -22.42 -0.63
CA ALA A 91 2.87 -23.50 0.25
C ALA A 91 1.67 -24.26 0.87
N SER A 92 1.66 -25.58 0.73
CA SER A 92 0.51 -26.44 1.10
C SER A 92 0.32 -26.68 2.60
N TYR A 93 1.30 -26.31 3.43
CA TYR A 93 1.28 -26.49 4.89
C TYR A 93 1.16 -25.14 5.61
N LYS A 94 -0.05 -24.58 5.66
CA LYS A 94 -0.32 -23.35 6.42
C LYS A 94 -1.64 -23.47 7.20
N ILE A 95 -1.86 -22.50 8.09
CA ILE A 95 -2.83 -22.51 9.20
C ILE A 95 -4.29 -22.65 8.75
N LEU A 96 -4.64 -22.08 7.60
CA LEU A 96 -6.00 -22.16 7.04
C LEU A 96 -6.09 -23.30 6.02
N PRO A 97 -7.15 -24.13 6.06
CA PRO A 97 -7.35 -25.26 5.15
C PRO A 97 -7.87 -24.81 3.78
N VAL A 98 -7.15 -23.91 3.11
CA VAL A 98 -7.49 -23.37 1.77
C VAL A 98 -6.84 -24.16 0.64
N GLN A 99 -6.37 -25.38 0.91
CA GLN A 99 -5.81 -26.31 -0.08
C GLN A 99 -6.71 -26.53 -1.30
N PRO A 100 -8.06 -26.66 -1.18
CA PRO A 100 -8.93 -26.82 -2.34
C PRO A 100 -8.91 -25.62 -3.30
N ILE A 101 -8.60 -24.43 -2.78
CA ILE A 101 -8.49 -23.20 -3.57
C ILE A 101 -7.13 -23.19 -4.29
N TYR A 102 -6.06 -23.53 -3.60
CA TYR A 102 -4.71 -23.60 -4.17
C TYR A 102 -4.61 -24.59 -5.33
N GLN A 103 -5.31 -25.73 -5.26
CA GLN A 103 -5.33 -26.73 -6.33
C GLN A 103 -6.06 -26.29 -7.60
N ARG A 104 -6.95 -25.28 -7.50
CA ARG A 104 -7.71 -24.75 -8.64
C ARG A 104 -7.04 -23.55 -9.30
N LEU A 105 -6.00 -23.00 -8.68
CA LEU A 105 -5.33 -21.82 -9.17
C LEU A 105 -4.35 -22.21 -10.27
N PRO A 106 -4.55 -21.74 -11.52
CA PRO A 106 -3.59 -21.98 -12.58
C PRO A 106 -2.31 -21.24 -12.22
N ARG A 107 -1.20 -21.98 -12.15
CA ARG A 107 0.12 -21.36 -12.11
C ARG A 107 0.41 -20.95 -13.56
N LEU A 108 0.54 -19.66 -13.85
CA LEU A 108 0.91 -19.18 -15.19
C LEU A 108 2.38 -18.75 -15.26
N ILE A 109 3.01 -18.54 -14.11
CA ILE A 109 4.37 -18.04 -13.99
C ILE A 109 5.19 -19.13 -13.32
N HIS A 110 6.19 -19.68 -14.02
CA HIS A 110 7.00 -20.81 -13.52
C HIS A 110 8.51 -20.50 -13.46
N ASN A 111 8.96 -19.29 -13.83
CA ASN A 111 10.40 -19.01 -14.04
C ASN A 111 10.79 -17.54 -13.74
N VAL A 112 10.39 -16.99 -12.58
CA VAL A 112 10.75 -15.59 -12.23
C VAL A 112 11.88 -15.50 -11.20
N THR A 113 12.13 -16.56 -10.43
CA THR A 113 13.17 -16.59 -9.38
C THR A 113 14.28 -17.58 -9.73
N THR A 114 15.54 -17.19 -9.48
CA THR A 114 16.74 -18.03 -9.70
C THR A 114 16.90 -19.14 -8.65
N TYR A 115 16.10 -19.14 -7.58
CA TYR A 115 16.17 -20.10 -6.47
C TYR A 115 14.81 -20.79 -6.26
N GLY A 116 14.76 -22.11 -6.52
CA GLY A 116 13.66 -23.03 -6.19
C GLY A 116 12.36 -22.84 -6.99
N GLU A 117 11.86 -23.91 -7.62
CA GLU A 117 10.57 -24.15 -8.36
C GLU A 117 9.79 -22.99 -9.04
N GLY A 118 10.34 -21.78 -9.12
CA GLY A 118 9.83 -20.62 -9.83
C GLY A 118 8.53 -20.04 -9.27
N GLY A 119 8.61 -19.00 -8.45
CA GLY A 119 7.44 -18.27 -7.98
C GLY A 119 7.76 -17.23 -6.90
N PHE A 120 6.82 -16.30 -6.65
CA PHE A 120 6.92 -15.36 -5.54
C PHE A 120 6.68 -16.08 -4.22
N HIS A 121 7.51 -15.78 -3.21
CA HIS A 121 7.31 -16.35 -1.89
C HIS A 121 6.09 -15.68 -1.20
N PRO A 122 5.12 -16.44 -0.65
CA PRO A 122 3.90 -15.88 -0.09
C PRO A 122 4.14 -14.83 0.99
N ASN A 123 5.22 -14.96 1.77
CA ASN A 123 5.51 -14.00 2.83
C ASN A 123 5.96 -12.64 2.28
N GLU A 124 6.63 -12.60 1.12
CA GLU A 124 7.05 -11.35 0.47
C GLU A 124 5.83 -10.62 -0.13
N VAL A 125 4.96 -11.38 -0.79
CA VAL A 125 3.67 -10.88 -1.28
C VAL A 125 2.83 -10.35 -0.13
N GLY A 126 2.69 -11.14 0.95
CA GLY A 126 1.96 -10.75 2.15
C GLY A 126 2.51 -9.47 2.77
N GLY A 127 3.83 -9.35 2.92
CA GLY A 127 4.49 -8.15 3.42
C GLY A 127 4.26 -6.93 2.53
N THR A 128 4.22 -7.10 1.21
CA THR A 128 3.95 -6.02 0.26
C THR A 128 2.49 -5.57 0.33
N LEU A 129 1.55 -6.53 0.32
CA LEU A 129 0.11 -6.25 0.41
C LEU A 129 -0.28 -5.68 1.78
N ALA A 130 0.45 -5.97 2.85
CA ALA A 130 0.26 -5.37 4.18
C ALA A 130 0.29 -3.84 4.14
N LEU A 131 1.08 -3.25 3.24
CA LEU A 131 1.16 -1.80 3.07
C LEU A 131 -0.02 -1.24 2.26
N LEU A 132 -0.60 -2.04 1.37
CA LEU A 132 -1.59 -1.60 0.38
C LEU A 132 -3.03 -1.83 0.85
N VAL A 133 -3.29 -2.87 1.64
CA VAL A 133 -4.62 -3.18 2.18
C VAL A 133 -5.19 -2.02 3.03
N PRO A 134 -4.44 -1.38 3.94
CA PRO A 134 -4.95 -0.23 4.67
C PRO A 134 -5.29 0.97 3.77
N VAL A 135 -4.54 1.16 2.67
CA VAL A 135 -4.76 2.26 1.72
C VAL A 135 -6.03 2.03 0.90
N SER A 136 -6.25 0.81 0.41
CA SER A 136 -7.47 0.45 -0.33
C SER A 136 -8.72 0.51 0.58
N LEU A 137 -8.59 0.07 1.85
CA LEU A 137 -9.64 0.23 2.84
C LEU A 137 -9.96 1.70 3.13
N ALA A 138 -8.93 2.52 3.41
CA ALA A 138 -9.09 3.94 3.67
C ALA A 138 -9.76 4.67 2.50
N THR A 139 -9.43 4.27 1.28
CA THR A 139 -10.06 4.78 0.05
C THR A 139 -11.55 4.46 0.00
N CYS A 140 -11.93 3.20 0.28
CA CYS A 140 -13.33 2.77 0.35
C CYS A 140 -14.12 3.56 1.41
N LEU A 141 -13.55 3.70 2.61
CA LEU A 141 -14.18 4.45 3.71
C LEU A 141 -14.32 5.93 3.37
N ALA A 142 -13.29 6.55 2.79
CA ALA A 142 -13.35 7.94 2.36
C ALA A 142 -14.42 8.18 1.30
N LEU A 143 -14.51 7.29 0.30
CA LEU A 143 -15.53 7.34 -0.76
C LEU A 143 -16.94 7.05 -0.24
N GLY A 144 -17.09 6.13 0.72
CA GLY A 144 -18.37 5.72 1.31
C GLY A 144 -18.90 6.69 2.37
N SER A 145 -18.03 7.48 3.00
CA SER A 145 -18.44 8.46 3.99
C SER A 145 -19.36 9.54 3.38
N ARG A 146 -20.49 9.83 4.01
CA ARG A 146 -21.41 10.91 3.57
C ARG A 146 -20.86 12.32 3.82
N ASN A 147 -19.60 12.44 4.25
CA ASN A 147 -18.98 13.72 4.57
C ASN A 147 -18.83 14.58 3.30
N PRO A 148 -19.51 15.74 3.21
CA PRO A 148 -19.49 16.58 2.02
C PRO A 148 -18.07 17.11 1.74
N HIS A 149 -17.29 17.35 2.80
CA HIS A 149 -15.90 17.76 2.68
C HIS A 149 -15.04 16.72 1.95
N LEU A 150 -15.16 15.41 2.24
CA LEU A 150 -14.39 14.35 1.56
C LEU A 150 -14.89 14.08 0.12
N SER A 151 -16.18 14.30 -0.11
CA SER A 151 -16.83 14.10 -1.42
C SER A 151 -16.38 15.15 -2.45
N ALA A 152 -16.24 16.42 -2.04
CA ALA A 152 -15.76 17.51 -2.89
C ALA A 152 -14.28 17.39 -3.29
N ALA A 153 -13.52 16.51 -2.62
CA ALA A 153 -12.11 16.25 -2.90
C ALA A 153 -11.85 15.47 -4.17
N ILE A 154 -12.77 14.55 -4.44
CA ILE A 154 -12.66 13.46 -5.42
C ILE A 154 -13.19 13.95 -6.77
N ALA A 155 -14.19 14.82 -6.72
CA ALA A 155 -14.90 15.35 -7.87
C ALA A 155 -14.08 16.18 -8.88
N PRO A 156 -13.03 16.96 -8.52
CA PRO A 156 -12.44 17.88 -9.51
C PRO A 156 -11.27 17.31 -10.31
N HIS A 157 -10.60 16.23 -9.86
CA HIS A 157 -9.33 15.81 -10.50
C HIS A 157 -9.43 14.64 -11.47
N VAL A 158 -10.47 13.82 -11.34
CA VAL A 158 -10.81 12.84 -12.37
C VAL A 158 -11.33 13.54 -13.65
N ALA A 159 -11.93 14.72 -13.48
CA ALA A 159 -12.40 15.61 -14.55
C ALA A 159 -11.40 16.72 -14.93
N ALA A 160 -10.16 16.68 -14.43
CA ALA A 160 -9.12 17.67 -14.75
C ALA A 160 -7.89 17.02 -15.40
N VAL A 161 -8.09 15.90 -16.09
CA VAL A 161 -7.08 15.41 -17.02
C VAL A 161 -7.24 16.22 -18.32
N PRO A 162 -6.20 16.92 -18.82
CA PRO A 162 -6.33 17.93 -19.89
C PRO A 162 -6.86 17.47 -21.27
N TRP A 163 -7.26 16.21 -21.44
CA TRP A 163 -7.82 15.69 -22.69
C TRP A 163 -9.34 15.94 -22.84
N GLU A 164 -9.96 16.60 -21.86
CA GLU A 164 -11.41 16.80 -21.76
C GLU A 164 -11.91 18.05 -22.50
N LYS A 165 -11.83 18.03 -23.83
CA LYS A 165 -12.72 18.85 -24.68
C LYS A 165 -13.60 18.03 -25.62
N SER A 166 -13.46 16.69 -25.65
CA SER A 166 -14.10 15.87 -26.69
C SER A 166 -14.54 14.47 -26.25
N THR A 167 -15.13 14.30 -25.06
CA THR A 167 -15.73 13.01 -24.70
C THR A 167 -17.16 13.11 -24.20
N ARG A 168 -18.03 12.51 -25.04
CA ARG A 168 -19.48 12.32 -24.90
C ARG A 168 -19.85 11.80 -23.50
N GLY A 169 -21.01 12.23 -23.00
CA GLY A 169 -21.49 12.07 -21.62
C GLY A 169 -21.52 10.67 -20.99
N GLY A 170 -21.19 9.60 -21.71
CA GLY A 170 -21.01 8.24 -21.17
C GLY A 170 -19.77 8.09 -20.28
N VAL A 171 -18.65 8.74 -20.63
CA VAL A 171 -17.39 8.66 -19.85
C VAL A 171 -17.55 9.31 -18.48
N ARG A 172 -18.33 10.40 -18.40
CA ARG A 172 -18.67 11.10 -17.15
C ARG A 172 -19.44 10.22 -16.16
N LYS A 173 -20.24 9.25 -16.64
CA LYS A 173 -20.98 8.30 -15.78
C LYS A 173 -20.08 7.20 -15.24
N LEU A 174 -19.08 6.77 -16.03
CA LEU A 174 -18.06 5.80 -15.60
C LEU A 174 -17.16 6.37 -14.48
N PHE A 175 -16.94 7.68 -14.49
CA PHE A 175 -16.22 8.41 -13.44
C PHE A 175 -17.12 8.98 -12.33
N SER A 176 -18.36 8.50 -12.22
CA SER A 176 -19.22 8.81 -11.08
C SER A 176 -18.59 8.32 -9.78
N ARG A 177 -18.78 9.08 -8.70
CA ARG A 177 -18.37 8.70 -7.34
C ARG A 177 -18.81 7.28 -6.98
N ARG A 178 -20.02 6.86 -7.40
CA ARG A 178 -20.51 5.50 -7.14
C ARG A 178 -19.68 4.44 -7.85
N SER A 179 -19.31 4.68 -9.11
CA SER A 179 -18.47 3.78 -9.90
C SER A 179 -17.07 3.67 -9.29
N ILE A 180 -16.46 4.80 -8.89
CA ILE A 180 -15.15 4.82 -8.23
C ILE A 180 -15.19 4.07 -6.89
N LEU A 181 -16.28 4.22 -6.12
CA LEU A 181 -16.48 3.47 -4.88
C LEU A 181 -16.56 1.96 -5.15
N VAL A 182 -17.35 1.54 -6.13
CA VAL A 182 -17.49 0.11 -6.49
C VAL A 182 -16.14 -0.45 -6.94
N LEU A 183 -15.41 0.25 -7.80
CA LEU A 183 -14.07 -0.17 -8.23
C LEU A 183 -13.08 -0.26 -7.06
N SER A 184 -13.12 0.73 -6.15
CA SER A 184 -12.26 0.71 -4.95
C SER A 184 -12.62 -0.43 -4.01
N ALA A 185 -13.90 -0.74 -3.85
CA ALA A 185 -14.37 -1.85 -3.03
C ALA A 185 -13.97 -3.21 -3.62
N LEU A 186 -14.06 -3.37 -4.94
CA LEU A 186 -13.56 -4.56 -5.63
C LEU A 186 -12.04 -4.68 -5.50
N ALA A 187 -11.30 -3.58 -5.65
CA ALA A 187 -9.86 -3.55 -5.45
C ALA A 187 -9.47 -3.92 -4.01
N PHE A 188 -10.17 -3.40 -3.01
CA PHE A 188 -9.98 -3.79 -1.61
C PHE A 188 -10.30 -5.27 -1.40
N ALA A 189 -11.43 -5.77 -1.90
CA ALA A 189 -11.81 -7.17 -1.78
C ALA A 189 -10.75 -8.11 -2.38
N LEU A 190 -10.26 -7.80 -3.59
CA LEU A 190 -9.21 -8.58 -4.24
C LEU A 190 -7.90 -8.53 -3.45
N THR A 191 -7.43 -7.34 -3.08
CA THR A 191 -6.16 -7.18 -2.34
C THR A 191 -6.21 -7.84 -0.97
N ALA A 192 -7.33 -7.72 -0.25
CA ALA A 192 -7.55 -8.37 1.03
C ALA A 192 -7.64 -9.90 0.88
N ALA A 193 -8.33 -10.41 -0.15
CA ALA A 193 -8.44 -11.84 -0.39
C ALA A 193 -7.06 -12.46 -0.66
N VAL A 194 -6.26 -11.86 -1.56
CA VAL A 194 -4.90 -12.34 -1.83
C VAL A 194 -4.01 -12.23 -0.59
N PHE A 195 -4.13 -11.14 0.18
CA PHE A 195 -3.43 -10.98 1.45
C PHE A 195 -3.78 -12.09 2.46
N VAL A 196 -5.05 -12.48 2.58
CA VAL A 196 -5.47 -13.61 3.42
C VAL A 196 -4.95 -14.94 2.87
N LEU A 197 -4.94 -15.12 1.55
CA LEU A 197 -4.38 -16.32 0.92
C LEU A 197 -2.88 -16.46 1.15
N THR A 198 -2.13 -15.37 1.34
CA THR A 198 -0.68 -15.43 1.59
C THR A 198 -0.34 -16.15 2.89
N GLN A 199 -1.25 -16.14 3.87
CA GLN A 199 -1.05 -16.74 5.20
C GLN A 199 0.27 -16.30 5.86
N SER A 200 0.65 -15.03 5.68
CA SER A 200 1.89 -14.46 6.23
C SER A 200 1.65 -13.90 7.63
N ARG A 201 2.07 -14.64 8.66
CA ARG A 201 1.88 -14.27 10.07
C ARG A 201 2.46 -12.89 10.41
N SER A 202 3.68 -12.62 9.96
CA SER A 202 4.34 -11.33 10.18
C SER A 202 3.60 -10.19 9.50
N ALA A 203 3.01 -10.43 8.32
CA ALA A 203 2.22 -9.44 7.63
C ALA A 203 0.90 -9.13 8.36
N TYR A 204 0.20 -10.14 8.88
CA TYR A 204 -1.01 -9.95 9.69
C TYR A 204 -0.72 -9.17 10.97
N ILE A 205 0.34 -9.55 11.68
CA ILE A 205 0.78 -8.84 12.89
C ILE A 205 1.14 -7.40 12.54
N GLY A 206 1.89 -7.18 11.44
CA GLY A 206 2.27 -5.84 10.99
C GLY A 206 1.07 -4.94 10.70
N VAL A 207 0.07 -5.43 9.98
CA VAL A 207 -1.17 -4.69 9.72
C VAL A 207 -1.92 -4.42 11.02
N ALA A 208 -2.09 -5.42 11.88
CA ALA A 208 -2.80 -5.27 13.15
C ALA A 208 -2.13 -4.23 14.06
N VAL A 209 -0.82 -4.33 14.27
CA VAL A 209 -0.04 -3.36 15.05
C VAL A 209 -0.13 -1.97 14.42
N GLY A 210 0.03 -1.87 13.10
CA GLY A 210 -0.09 -0.61 12.37
C GLY A 210 -1.44 0.07 12.60
N LEU A 211 -2.55 -0.68 12.48
CA LEU A 211 -3.90 -0.17 12.73
C LEU A 211 -4.10 0.25 14.19
N VAL A 212 -3.56 -0.51 15.15
CA VAL A 212 -3.65 -0.18 16.58
C VAL A 212 -2.91 1.12 16.89
N VAL A 213 -1.68 1.28 16.38
CA VAL A 213 -0.89 2.52 16.55
C VAL A 213 -1.60 3.71 15.91
N LEU A 214 -2.19 3.51 14.72
CA LEU A 214 -2.93 4.57 14.02
C LEU A 214 -4.20 4.97 14.80
N GLY A 215 -4.94 4.00 15.34
CA GLY A 215 -6.09 4.25 16.19
C GLY A 215 -5.72 4.96 17.50
N ALA A 216 -4.67 4.50 18.18
CA ALA A 216 -4.16 5.10 19.42
C ALA A 216 -3.66 6.53 19.23
N SER A 217 -2.97 6.81 18.12
CA SER A 217 -2.50 8.17 17.79
C SER A 217 -3.64 9.14 17.46
N ARG A 218 -4.80 8.64 17.04
CA ARG A 218 -6.01 9.45 16.78
C ARG A 218 -6.86 9.66 18.02
N SER A 219 -6.88 8.72 18.96
CA SER A 219 -7.62 8.84 20.20
C SER A 219 -6.99 8.01 21.29
N ARG A 220 -6.60 8.64 22.40
CA ARG A 220 -6.13 7.94 23.61
C ARG A 220 -7.16 6.96 24.19
N TRP A 221 -8.45 7.18 23.90
CA TRP A 221 -9.56 6.31 24.31
C TRP A 221 -9.71 5.07 23.44
N PHE A 222 -9.08 5.05 22.26
CA PHE A 222 -9.11 3.89 21.37
C PHE A 222 -8.46 2.66 22.02
N LEU A 223 -7.37 2.85 22.77
CA LEU A 223 -6.72 1.77 23.50
C LEU A 223 -7.63 1.18 24.59
N VAL A 224 -8.40 2.03 25.28
CA VAL A 224 -9.36 1.59 26.29
C VAL A 224 -10.50 0.80 25.65
N ALA A 225 -11.06 1.29 24.53
CA ALA A 225 -12.10 0.58 23.80
C ALA A 225 -11.61 -0.77 23.25
N LEU A 226 -10.39 -0.82 22.72
CA LEU A 226 -9.76 -2.05 22.24
C LEU A 226 -9.57 -3.06 23.38
N LEU A 227 -9.16 -2.59 24.55
CA LEU A 227 -9.01 -3.43 25.75
C LEU A 227 -10.36 -3.97 26.22
N VAL A 228 -11.41 -3.14 26.27
CA VAL A 228 -12.77 -3.59 26.62
C VAL A 228 -13.28 -4.65 25.64
N VAL A 229 -13.11 -4.43 24.33
CA VAL A 229 -13.54 -5.40 23.31
C VAL A 229 -12.79 -6.72 23.42
N THR A 230 -11.47 -6.68 23.65
CA THR A 230 -10.66 -7.90 23.80
C THR A 230 -11.00 -8.68 25.07
N VAL A 231 -11.28 -7.99 26.18
CA VAL A 231 -11.74 -8.64 27.42
C VAL A 231 -13.15 -9.24 27.28
N VAL A 232 -14.05 -8.59 26.55
CA VAL A 232 -15.41 -9.11 26.29
C VAL A 232 -15.39 -10.29 25.32
N ALA A 233 -14.39 -10.37 24.44
CA ALA A 233 -14.28 -11.44 23.44
C ALA A 233 -13.52 -12.69 23.93
N LEU A 234 -12.98 -12.66 25.15
CA LEU A 234 -12.24 -13.77 25.79
C LEU A 234 -13.17 -14.59 26.68
#